data_AF-A0A9W8KKY0-F1
#
_entry.id   AF-A0A9W8KKY0-F1
#
_cell.length_a   1.000
_cell.length_b   1.000
_cell.length_c   1.000
_cell.angle_alpha   90.00
_cell.angle_beta   90.00
_cell.angle_gamma   90.00
#
_symmetry.space_group_name_H-M   'P 1'
#
loop_
_entity.id
_entity.type
_entity.pdbx_description
1 polymer ?
#
loop_
_entity_poly.entity_id
_entity_poly.type
_entity_poly.pdbx_seq_one_letter_code
_entity_poly.pdbx_strand_id
1 'polypeptide(L)'
;MKPFVFLVSAALAVFGSSFLALVASAAEEVEVDIPSDELEASAAAREKRLVPKSKYVIELDRPAYFDVLSKHDEMIIEFYANWCMACHGLSSEFDKFAEAAHKKYPKVAITRSDITKVEYLSSSFMVDMLPLLVYIRRPGPNITPEVRYVSANFSTSDLLDYLGGGWIVDNPSGGYTSVWCTPTNLCGHIGGLLGESVIWLDQNLNPFDIPAWAFMAIVVSVIYLLGQVAVGFFSSRVRAGYRENLRKKDSENAPRPIGFNEYRSDVPADKSDAAQAATPTTLSTSTSTKSPKHSGSASKRTKAKKTSKN
;
A
#
# COMPACT_ATOMS: atom_id res chain seq x y z
N MET A 1 -16.67 2.33 -47.05
CA MET A 1 -15.91 3.23 -46.15
C MET A 1 -14.87 2.40 -45.40
N LYS A 2 -13.64 2.26 -45.93
CA LYS A 2 -12.51 1.53 -45.33
C LYS A 2 -11.19 1.62 -46.18
N PRO A 3 -10.71 2.83 -46.56
CA PRO A 3 -9.27 2.91 -46.91
C PRO A 3 -8.48 3.98 -46.15
N PHE A 4 -9.09 4.78 -45.27
CA PHE A 4 -8.40 5.94 -44.69
C PHE A 4 -7.58 5.65 -43.40
N VAL A 5 -7.77 4.49 -42.77
CA VAL A 5 -7.14 4.17 -41.46
C VAL A 5 -5.75 3.54 -41.61
N PHE A 6 -5.42 2.95 -42.77
CA PHE A 6 -4.11 2.32 -42.98
C PHE A 6 -2.98 3.30 -43.34
N LEU A 7 -3.29 4.52 -43.79
CA LEU A 7 -2.27 5.51 -44.18
C LEU A 7 -1.67 6.29 -43.00
N VAL A 8 -2.40 6.42 -41.89
CA VAL A 8 -1.91 7.14 -40.70
C VAL A 8 -0.92 6.28 -39.88
N SER A 9 -1.06 4.95 -39.93
CA SER A 9 -0.18 4.04 -39.18
C SER A 9 1.20 3.85 -39.83
N ALA A 10 1.34 4.11 -41.13
CA ALA A 10 2.63 4.02 -41.83
C ALA A 10 3.48 5.30 -41.67
N ALA A 11 2.85 6.47 -41.47
CA ALA A 11 3.56 7.75 -41.35
C ALA A 11 4.28 7.92 -39.99
N LEU A 12 3.77 7.33 -38.92
CA LEU A 12 4.40 7.38 -37.59
C LEU A 12 5.62 6.44 -37.46
N ALA A 13 5.76 5.44 -38.33
CA ALA A 13 6.89 4.51 -38.31
C ALA A 13 8.13 5.06 -39.04
N VAL A 14 7.97 5.99 -39.98
CA VAL A 14 9.09 6.55 -40.77
C VAL A 14 9.72 7.79 -40.12
N PHE A 15 8.97 8.51 -39.27
CA PHE A 15 9.50 9.68 -38.56
C PHE A 15 10.18 9.36 -37.21
N GLY A 16 9.98 8.15 -36.66
CA GLY A 16 10.61 7.74 -35.39
C GLY A 16 12.09 7.37 -35.51
N SER A 17 12.52 6.85 -36.66
CA SER A 17 13.90 6.36 -36.86
C SER A 17 14.90 7.46 -37.21
N SER A 18 14.46 8.57 -37.81
CA SER A 18 15.37 9.65 -38.23
C SER A 18 15.60 10.72 -37.16
N PHE A 19 14.74 10.81 -36.14
CA PHE A 19 14.92 11.76 -35.04
C PHE A 19 15.89 11.24 -33.96
N LEU A 20 15.99 9.91 -33.81
CA LEU A 20 16.96 9.26 -32.93
C LEU A 20 18.40 9.33 -33.46
N ALA A 21 18.60 9.45 -34.78
CA ALA A 21 19.94 9.56 -35.36
C ALA A 21 20.54 10.97 -35.25
N LEU A 22 19.72 12.02 -35.11
CA LEU A 22 20.20 13.41 -35.04
C LEU A 22 20.59 13.84 -33.62
N VAL A 23 20.02 13.24 -32.58
CA VAL A 23 20.36 13.52 -31.17
C VAL A 23 21.63 12.80 -30.72
N ALA A 24 22.10 11.80 -31.48
CA ALA A 24 23.28 11.01 -31.14
C ALA A 24 24.64 11.70 -31.40
N SER A 25 24.68 12.86 -32.06
CA SER A 25 25.95 13.47 -32.52
C SER A 25 26.40 14.72 -31.76
N ALA A 26 25.79 15.09 -30.63
CA ALA A 26 26.10 16.34 -29.94
C ALA A 26 26.30 16.20 -28.42
N ALA A 27 26.93 15.10 -27.98
CA ALA A 27 27.48 14.98 -26.63
C ALA A 27 28.98 14.69 -26.76
N GLU A 28 29.77 15.74 -26.94
CA GLU A 28 31.20 15.69 -26.67
C GLU A 28 31.34 15.85 -25.16
N GLU A 29 31.46 14.73 -24.45
CA GLU A 29 31.80 14.74 -23.04
C GLU A 29 33.26 15.18 -22.91
N VAL A 30 33.44 16.36 -22.30
CA VAL A 30 34.76 16.78 -21.82
C VAL A 30 35.07 15.90 -20.62
N GLU A 31 35.74 14.78 -20.88
CA GLU A 31 36.30 13.89 -19.85
C GLU A 31 37.44 14.65 -19.16
N VAL A 32 37.12 15.32 -18.05
CA VAL A 32 38.13 15.82 -17.13
C VAL A 32 38.55 14.64 -16.27
N ASP A 33 39.68 14.02 -16.60
CA ASP A 33 40.33 12.98 -15.80
C ASP A 33 40.77 13.56 -14.45
N ILE A 34 39.87 13.52 -13.46
CA ILE A 34 40.19 13.81 -12.06
C ILE A 34 40.55 12.47 -11.40
N PRO A 35 41.77 12.32 -10.82
CA PRO A 35 42.16 11.10 -10.12
C PRO A 35 41.17 10.75 -9.00
N SER A 36 40.64 9.53 -9.03
CA SER A 36 39.62 9.02 -8.11
C SER A 36 39.99 9.18 -6.62
N ASP A 37 41.28 9.16 -6.31
CA ASP A 37 41.78 9.22 -4.93
C ASP A 37 41.65 10.62 -4.30
N GLU A 38 41.68 11.69 -5.09
CA GLU A 38 41.47 13.06 -4.61
C GLU A 38 39.97 13.41 -4.51
N LEU A 39 39.12 12.77 -5.32
CA LEU A 39 37.67 12.91 -5.22
C LEU A 39 37.15 12.27 -3.93
N GLU A 40 37.60 11.06 -3.60
CA GLU A 40 37.26 10.37 -2.34
C GLU A 40 37.79 11.12 -1.11
N ALA A 41 39.02 11.65 -1.17
CA ALA A 41 39.61 12.42 -0.07
C ALA A 41 38.90 13.78 0.13
N SER A 42 38.52 14.47 -0.95
CA SER A 42 37.79 15.74 -0.87
C SER A 42 36.31 15.54 -0.51
N ALA A 43 35.67 14.46 -0.95
CA ALA A 43 34.32 14.08 -0.54
C ALA A 43 34.27 13.69 0.94
N ALA A 44 35.21 12.87 1.42
CA ALA A 44 35.31 12.51 2.83
C ALA A 44 35.68 13.72 3.72
N ALA A 45 36.52 14.64 3.23
CA ALA A 45 36.86 15.88 3.92
C ALA A 45 35.70 16.90 3.91
N ARG A 46 34.88 16.91 2.85
CA ARG A 46 33.64 17.70 2.75
C ARG A 46 32.58 17.14 3.69
N GLU A 47 32.39 15.83 3.71
CA GLU A 47 31.43 15.16 4.61
C GLU A 47 31.77 15.41 6.08
N LYS A 48 33.05 15.35 6.46
CA LYS A 48 33.50 15.65 7.84
C LYS A 48 33.34 17.11 8.27
N ARG A 49 33.16 18.05 7.35
CA ARG A 49 33.16 19.49 7.65
C ARG A 49 31.77 20.07 7.89
N LEU A 50 30.71 19.41 7.43
CA LEU A 50 29.44 20.09 7.17
C LEU A 50 28.43 20.04 8.34
N VAL A 51 28.48 19.04 9.23
CA VAL A 51 27.67 19.04 10.47
C VAL A 51 28.48 18.44 11.63
N PRO A 52 28.69 19.20 12.73
CA PRO A 52 29.40 18.68 13.90
C PRO A 52 28.59 17.56 14.58
N LYS A 53 29.25 16.43 14.83
CA LYS A 53 28.65 15.31 15.56
C LYS A 53 28.60 15.64 17.05
N SER A 54 27.49 16.21 17.48
CA SER A 54 27.22 16.53 18.88
C SER A 54 26.80 15.31 19.71
N LYS A 55 27.11 15.35 21.00
CA LYS A 55 26.91 14.23 21.93
C LYS A 55 25.45 13.98 22.32
N TYR A 56 24.61 15.01 22.25
CA TYR A 56 23.22 14.98 22.75
C TYR A 56 22.16 14.92 21.65
N VAL A 57 22.58 14.98 20.38
CA VAL A 57 21.68 14.86 19.23
C VAL A 57 21.82 13.46 18.65
N ILE A 58 20.70 12.75 18.57
CA ILE A 58 20.64 11.40 18.02
C ILE A 58 20.45 11.50 16.49
N GLU A 59 21.35 10.88 15.74
CA GLU A 59 21.18 10.72 14.29
C GLU A 59 20.11 9.66 14.02
N LEU A 60 19.08 10.03 13.26
CA LEU A 60 18.00 9.12 12.90
C LEU A 60 18.32 8.40 11.60
N ASP A 61 18.09 7.10 11.66
CA ASP A 61 17.94 6.19 10.53
C ASP A 61 16.52 5.59 10.58
N ARG A 62 16.08 4.92 9.53
CA ARG A 62 14.76 4.28 9.46
C ARG A 62 14.45 3.40 10.69
N PRO A 63 15.28 2.40 11.09
CA PRO A 63 15.01 1.58 12.27
C PRO A 63 15.13 2.40 13.57
N ALA A 64 16.12 3.28 13.66
CA ALA A 64 16.35 4.11 14.84
C ALA A 64 15.18 5.06 15.11
N TYR A 65 14.50 5.56 14.07
CA TYR A 65 13.30 6.38 14.20
C TYR A 65 12.16 5.63 14.91
N PHE A 66 11.86 4.40 14.51
CA PHE A 66 10.82 3.60 15.17
C PHE A 66 11.19 3.24 16.62
N ASP A 67 12.48 2.99 16.88
CA ASP A 67 12.97 2.72 18.22
C ASP A 67 12.84 3.95 19.13
N VAL A 68 13.22 5.14 18.64
CA VAL A 68 13.13 6.40 19.40
C VAL A 68 11.67 6.75 19.66
N LEU A 69 10.81 6.67 18.65
CA LEU A 69 9.36 6.88 18.80
C LEU A 69 8.72 5.96 19.83
N SER A 70 9.22 4.74 19.98
CA SER A 70 8.67 3.76 20.93
C SER A 70 9.16 4.00 22.36
N LYS A 71 10.33 4.63 22.53
CA LYS A 71 10.95 4.90 23.83
C LYS A 71 10.59 6.26 24.40
N HIS A 72 10.34 7.25 23.54
CA HIS A 72 10.10 8.63 23.93
C HIS A 72 8.72 9.10 23.47
N ASP A 73 7.98 9.73 24.38
CA ASP A 73 6.66 10.30 24.08
C ASP A 73 6.78 11.65 23.35
N GLU A 74 7.88 12.37 23.54
CA GLU A 74 8.14 13.67 22.94
C GLU A 74 9.48 13.62 22.20
N MET A 75 9.50 14.06 20.95
CA MET A 75 10.74 14.16 20.18
C MET A 75 10.70 15.35 19.22
N ILE A 76 11.87 15.92 18.94
CA ILE A 76 12.05 16.97 17.93
C ILE A 76 13.08 16.50 16.90
N ILE A 77 12.73 16.63 15.62
CA ILE A 77 13.52 16.20 14.47
C ILE A 77 13.95 17.43 13.68
N GLU A 78 15.26 17.61 13.51
CA GLU A 78 15.84 18.53 12.51
C GLU A 78 16.08 17.77 11.21
N PHE A 79 15.44 18.20 10.11
CA PHE A 79 15.78 17.75 8.77
C PHE A 79 16.81 18.69 8.15
N TYR A 80 17.92 18.11 7.71
CA TYR A 80 19.02 18.86 7.09
C TYR A 80 19.60 18.11 5.89
N ALA A 81 20.42 18.82 5.10
CA ALA A 81 21.24 18.24 4.05
C ALA A 81 22.67 18.80 4.14
N ASN A 82 23.66 17.99 3.76
CA ASN A 82 25.06 18.41 3.78
C ASN A 82 25.38 19.54 2.79
N TRP A 83 24.65 19.66 1.68
CA TRP A 83 24.82 20.70 0.66
C TRP A 83 24.07 22.01 0.97
N CYS A 84 23.25 22.02 2.02
CA CYS A 84 22.41 23.15 2.39
C CYS A 84 23.18 24.14 3.26
N MET A 85 23.56 25.28 2.66
CA MET A 85 24.32 26.33 3.38
C MET A 85 23.55 26.90 4.58
N ALA A 86 22.24 27.12 4.44
CA ALA A 86 21.39 27.63 5.52
C ALA A 86 21.30 26.69 6.72
N CYS A 87 21.41 25.38 6.46
CA CYS A 87 21.32 24.35 7.48
C CYS A 87 22.53 24.39 8.44
N HIS A 88 23.72 24.78 7.97
CA HIS A 88 24.92 24.84 8.84
C HIS A 88 24.76 25.81 10.02
N GLY A 89 24.14 26.97 9.78
CA GLY A 89 23.88 27.95 10.83
C GLY A 89 22.95 27.38 11.90
N LEU A 90 21.83 26.80 11.45
CA LEU A 90 20.88 26.14 12.34
C LEU A 90 21.52 24.98 13.11
N SER A 91 22.25 24.08 12.45
CA SER A 91 22.79 22.88 13.14
C SER A 91 23.73 23.26 14.29
N SER A 92 24.47 24.37 14.17
CA SER A 92 25.31 24.87 15.26
C SER A 92 24.51 25.43 16.45
N GLU A 93 23.38 26.08 16.20
CA GLU A 93 22.45 26.53 17.25
C GLU A 93 21.65 25.36 17.83
N PHE A 94 21.28 24.39 16.99
CA PHE A 94 20.54 23.20 17.38
C PHE A 94 21.36 22.32 18.34
N ASP A 95 22.67 22.22 18.15
CA ASP A 95 23.56 21.52 19.08
C ASP A 95 23.60 22.19 20.47
N LYS A 96 23.68 23.53 20.52
CA LYS A 96 23.59 24.28 21.78
C LYS A 96 22.23 24.10 22.44
N PHE A 97 21.16 24.10 21.64
CA PHE A 97 19.81 23.83 22.10
C PHE A 97 19.72 22.42 22.69
N ALA A 98 20.32 21.43 22.03
CA ALA A 98 20.30 20.05 22.49
C ALA A 98 20.95 19.88 23.87
N GLU A 99 22.09 20.55 24.10
CA GLU A 99 22.75 20.57 25.40
C GLU A 99 21.87 21.19 26.51
N ALA A 100 21.19 22.29 26.19
CA ALA A 100 20.32 22.97 27.15
C ALA A 100 19.02 22.20 27.41
N ALA A 101 18.40 21.65 26.37
CA ALA A 101 17.16 20.90 26.43
C ALA A 101 17.38 19.56 27.14
N HIS A 102 18.51 18.88 26.97
CA HIS A 102 18.82 17.68 27.75
C HIS A 102 18.86 17.94 29.27
N LYS A 103 19.29 19.15 29.69
CA LYS A 103 19.30 19.54 31.11
C LYS A 103 17.92 19.91 31.65
N LYS A 104 17.09 20.59 30.84
CA LYS A 104 15.78 21.12 31.28
C LYS A 104 14.63 20.15 31.05
N TYR A 105 14.67 19.37 29.97
CA TYR A 105 13.62 18.48 29.49
C TYR A 105 14.19 17.09 29.13
N PRO A 106 14.61 16.27 30.11
CA PRO A 106 15.28 14.99 29.85
C PRO A 106 14.40 13.92 29.20
N LYS A 107 13.09 14.16 29.10
CA LYS A 107 12.13 13.23 28.47
C LYS A 107 12.06 13.40 26.95
N VAL A 108 12.44 14.57 26.44
CA VAL A 108 12.34 14.92 25.02
C VAL A 108 13.55 14.37 24.29
N ALA A 109 13.33 13.54 23.27
CA ALA A 109 14.40 13.10 22.40
C ALA A 109 14.73 14.17 21.35
N ILE A 110 16.02 14.49 21.23
CA ILE A 110 16.51 15.51 20.29
C ILE A 110 17.24 14.79 19.19
N THR A 111 16.74 14.95 17.97
CA THR A 111 17.13 14.12 16.84
C THR A 111 17.36 14.95 15.59
N ARG A 112 18.21 14.42 14.70
CA ARG A 112 18.41 14.98 13.36
C ARG A 112 18.41 13.88 12.31
N SER A 113 17.93 14.20 11.12
CA SER A 113 17.89 13.29 9.97
C SER A 113 18.47 13.97 8.75
N ASP A 114 19.44 13.30 8.11
CA ASP A 114 19.96 13.72 6.81
C ASP A 114 19.01 13.25 5.71
N ILE A 115 18.45 14.20 4.96
CA ILE A 115 17.50 13.87 3.90
C ILE A 115 18.10 13.07 2.75
N THR A 116 19.42 13.14 2.57
CA THR A 116 20.15 12.43 1.50
C THR A 116 20.44 10.98 1.85
N LYS A 117 20.51 10.66 3.16
CA LYS A 117 20.77 9.30 3.64
C LYS A 117 19.48 8.54 3.92
N VAL A 118 18.44 9.23 4.41
CA VAL A 118 17.19 8.61 4.86
C VAL A 118 15.99 9.20 4.11
N GLU A 119 15.86 8.83 2.84
CA GLU A 119 14.79 9.34 1.97
C GLU A 119 13.38 8.98 2.46
N TYR A 120 13.24 7.84 3.15
CA TYR A 120 11.96 7.41 3.72
C TYR A 120 11.40 8.43 4.70
N LEU A 121 12.22 8.98 5.59
CA LEU A 121 11.75 9.97 6.57
C LEU A 121 11.37 11.28 5.87
N SER A 122 12.22 11.75 4.95
CA SER A 122 11.96 12.94 4.14
C SER A 122 10.63 12.85 3.39
N SER A 123 10.36 11.70 2.79
CA SER A 123 9.13 11.43 2.04
C SER A 123 7.91 11.28 2.97
N SER A 124 8.09 10.64 4.14
CA SER A 124 7.01 10.42 5.11
C SER A 124 6.51 11.74 5.72
N PHE A 125 7.41 12.69 5.95
CA PHE A 125 7.08 14.01 6.51
C PHE A 125 6.83 15.08 5.45
N MET A 126 6.94 14.73 4.15
CA MET A 126 6.81 15.64 3.01
C MET A 126 7.68 16.88 3.17
N VAL A 127 8.98 16.64 3.34
CA VAL A 127 9.96 17.71 3.51
C VAL A 127 10.20 18.39 2.17
N ASP A 128 9.53 19.52 1.95
CA ASP A 128 9.68 20.32 0.73
C ASP A 128 10.82 21.34 0.81
N MET A 129 11.15 21.79 2.02
CA MET A 129 12.06 22.93 2.26
C MET A 129 13.00 22.62 3.42
N LEU A 130 14.24 23.12 3.34
CA LEU A 130 15.25 22.96 4.37
C LEU A 130 15.78 24.32 4.87
N PRO A 131 16.21 24.40 6.14
CA PRO A 131 16.02 23.38 7.18
C PRO A 131 14.58 23.36 7.71
N LEU A 132 14.13 22.20 8.19
CA LEU A 132 12.79 22.00 8.75
C LEU A 132 12.87 21.33 10.11
N LEU A 133 12.13 21.87 11.09
CA LEU A 133 11.97 21.23 12.41
C LEU A 133 10.56 20.69 12.56
N VAL A 134 10.50 19.43 13.00
CA VAL A 134 9.26 18.72 13.27
C VAL A 134 9.23 18.30 14.73
N TYR A 135 8.17 18.69 15.44
CA TYR A 135 7.92 18.27 16.80
C TYR A 135 6.84 17.19 16.83
N ILE A 136 7.17 16.06 17.45
CA ILE A 136 6.28 14.91 17.57
C ILE A 136 5.97 14.68 19.03
N ARG A 137 4.68 14.61 19.34
CA ARG A 137 4.17 14.36 20.69
C ARG A 137 3.18 13.21 20.67
N ARG A 138 3.38 12.24 21.54
CA ARG A 138 2.47 11.14 21.83
C ARG A 138 1.81 11.39 23.18
N PRO A 139 0.50 11.71 23.24
CA PRO A 139 -0.18 11.97 24.50
C PRO A 139 -0.46 10.70 25.33
N GLY A 140 -0.37 9.50 24.74
CA GLY A 140 -0.53 8.23 25.47
C GLY A 140 -0.18 6.98 24.65
N PRO A 141 -0.07 5.80 25.30
CA PRO A 141 0.50 4.58 24.71
C PRO A 141 -0.32 3.98 23.55
N ASN A 142 -1.60 4.34 23.42
CA ASN A 142 -2.48 3.90 22.34
C ASN A 142 -3.03 5.07 21.50
N ILE A 143 -2.47 6.26 21.69
CA ILE A 143 -2.85 7.44 20.92
C ILE A 143 -1.77 7.67 19.87
N THR A 144 -2.22 8.05 18.70
CA THR A 144 -1.35 8.29 17.57
C THR A 144 -0.49 9.53 17.81
N PRO A 145 0.79 9.50 17.41
CA PRO A 145 1.65 10.65 17.56
C PRO A 145 1.09 11.82 16.75
N GLU A 146 1.02 12.97 17.38
CA GLU A 146 0.71 14.24 16.75
C GLU A 146 2.01 14.84 16.24
N VAL A 147 2.02 15.20 14.96
CA VAL A 147 3.15 15.84 14.30
C VAL A 147 2.83 17.32 14.15
N ARG A 148 3.80 18.19 14.46
CA ARG A 148 3.69 19.64 14.37
C ARG A 148 4.93 20.16 13.67
N TYR A 149 4.74 21.09 12.73
CA TYR A 149 5.85 21.80 12.10
C TYR A 149 6.15 23.03 12.94
N VAL A 150 7.39 23.16 13.39
CA VAL A 150 7.79 24.21 14.34
C VAL A 150 7.79 25.56 13.61
N SER A 151 6.95 26.49 14.05
CA SER A 151 6.89 27.85 13.50
C SER A 151 7.82 28.85 14.20
N ALA A 152 8.38 28.48 15.35
CA ALA A 152 9.26 29.33 16.14
C ALA A 152 10.57 29.66 15.42
N ASN A 153 11.22 30.75 15.83
CA ASN A 153 12.55 31.07 15.33
C ASN A 153 13.55 29.99 15.75
N PHE A 154 14.58 29.82 14.94
CA PHE A 154 15.64 28.84 15.12
C PHE A 154 16.71 29.23 16.15
N SER A 155 16.34 30.09 17.11
CA SER A 155 17.18 30.47 18.24
C SER A 155 17.10 29.42 19.35
N THR A 156 18.21 29.22 20.06
CA THR A 156 18.27 28.33 21.22
C THR A 156 17.25 28.67 22.32
N SER A 157 17.04 29.96 22.61
CA SER A 157 16.04 30.42 23.58
C SER A 157 14.62 30.05 23.16
N ASP A 158 14.30 30.34 21.91
CA ASP A 158 12.94 30.25 21.38
C ASP A 158 12.53 28.78 21.27
N LEU A 159 13.46 27.89 20.92
CA LEU A 159 13.25 26.45 20.93
C LEU A 159 13.06 25.88 22.34
N LEU A 160 13.75 26.41 23.36
CA LEU A 160 13.55 25.98 24.76
C LEU A 160 12.19 26.42 25.30
N ASP A 161 11.72 27.60 24.90
CA ASP A 161 10.39 28.11 25.23
C ASP A 161 9.32 27.35 24.44
N TYR A 162 9.62 26.95 23.21
CA TYR A 162 8.76 26.09 22.41
C TYR A 162 8.48 24.76 23.12
N LEU A 163 9.52 24.07 23.62
CA LEU A 163 9.36 22.86 24.42
C LEU A 163 8.57 23.09 25.72
N GLY A 164 8.65 24.30 26.29
CA GLY A 164 7.93 24.69 27.50
C GLY A 164 6.42 24.90 27.34
N GLY A 165 5.92 24.96 26.11
CA GLY A 165 4.49 25.17 25.84
C GLY A 165 4.18 25.96 24.57
N GLY A 166 5.18 26.53 23.89
CA GLY A 166 4.98 27.23 22.61
C GLY A 166 4.39 26.35 21.51
N TRP A 167 4.60 25.03 21.59
CA TRP A 167 4.02 24.04 20.66
C TRP A 167 2.49 24.01 20.59
N ILE A 168 1.79 24.58 21.57
CA ILE A 168 0.32 24.64 21.59
C ILE A 168 -0.22 25.55 20.48
N VAL A 169 0.56 26.56 20.08
CA VAL A 169 0.17 27.54 19.04
C VAL A 169 0.11 26.89 17.66
N ASP A 170 1.00 25.94 17.40
CA ASP A 170 1.09 25.24 16.13
C ASP A 170 0.03 24.14 16.08
N ASN A 171 -0.89 24.21 15.12
CA ASN A 171 -1.87 23.14 14.93
C ASN A 171 -1.16 21.83 14.52
N PRO A 172 -1.58 20.67 15.05
CA PRO A 172 -1.04 19.40 14.59
C PRO A 172 -1.41 19.21 13.12
N SER A 173 -0.45 18.78 12.31
CA SER A 173 -0.72 18.42 10.93
C SER A 173 -1.61 17.17 10.92
N GLY A 174 -2.86 17.36 10.48
CA GLY A 174 -3.84 16.29 10.39
C GLY A 174 -3.40 15.26 9.37
N GLY A 175 -3.20 14.00 9.79
CA GLY A 175 -2.91 12.90 8.86
C GLY A 175 -2.02 11.77 9.42
N TYR A 176 -1.36 11.98 10.55
CA TYR A 176 -0.48 10.95 11.16
C TYR A 176 -1.20 10.02 12.14
N THR A 177 -2.53 10.08 12.22
CA THR A 177 -3.34 9.19 13.06
C THR A 177 -3.34 7.74 12.57
N SER A 178 -2.90 7.49 11.34
CA SER A 178 -2.36 6.19 10.95
C SER A 178 -1.53 6.35 9.68
N VAL A 179 -0.56 5.45 9.50
CA VAL A 179 0.24 5.28 8.27
C VAL A 179 -0.65 5.16 7.01
N TRP A 180 -1.94 4.87 7.18
CA TRP A 180 -2.90 4.57 6.12
C TRP A 180 -4.03 5.60 5.94
N CYS A 181 -4.08 6.67 6.74
CA CYS A 181 -5.28 7.53 6.80
C CYS A 181 -5.31 8.71 5.83
N THR A 182 -4.20 9.09 5.19
CA THR A 182 -4.21 10.09 4.11
C THR A 182 -3.63 9.50 2.82
N PRO A 183 -4.24 9.78 1.65
CA PRO A 183 -3.70 9.31 0.37
C PRO A 183 -2.25 9.77 0.15
N THR A 184 -1.91 10.93 0.70
CA THR A 184 -0.59 11.53 0.60
C THR A 184 0.43 10.79 1.46
N ASN A 185 0.11 10.43 2.71
CA ASN A 185 1.04 9.71 3.59
C ASN A 185 1.27 8.27 3.11
N LEU A 186 0.23 7.59 2.59
CA LEU A 186 0.39 6.28 1.98
C LEU A 186 1.29 6.32 0.73
N CYS A 187 1.08 7.32 -0.13
CA CYS A 187 1.92 7.53 -1.31
C CYS A 187 3.38 7.85 -0.91
N GLY A 188 3.58 8.68 0.12
CA GLY A 188 4.90 9.02 0.65
C GLY A 188 5.63 7.81 1.25
N HIS A 189 4.94 6.96 2.02
CA HIS A 189 5.53 5.74 2.59
C HIS A 189 5.87 4.71 1.51
N ILE A 190 4.96 4.46 0.57
CA ILE A 190 5.23 3.55 -0.56
C ILE A 190 6.35 4.12 -1.44
N GLY A 191 6.31 5.42 -1.73
CA GLY A 191 7.33 6.13 -2.51
C GLY A 191 8.70 6.06 -1.86
N GLY A 192 8.82 6.29 -0.56
CA GLY A 192 10.08 6.19 0.17
C GLY A 192 10.59 4.76 0.31
N LEU A 193 9.70 3.75 0.45
CA LEU A 193 10.09 2.34 0.40
C LEU A 193 10.62 1.96 -0.99
N LEU A 194 9.97 2.44 -2.04
CA LEU A 194 10.40 2.22 -3.42
C LEU A 194 11.73 2.93 -3.69
N GLY A 195 11.89 4.19 -3.28
CA GLY A 195 13.14 4.96 -3.44
C GLY A 195 14.33 4.26 -2.80
N GLU A 196 14.22 3.86 -1.53
CA GLU A 196 15.29 3.10 -0.87
C GLU A 196 15.54 1.74 -1.53
N SER A 197 14.49 1.05 -2.00
CA SER A 197 14.68 -0.20 -2.73
C SER A 197 15.41 0.00 -4.06
N VAL A 198 15.18 1.12 -4.74
CA VAL A 198 15.87 1.48 -5.99
C VAL A 198 17.33 1.83 -5.71
N ILE A 199 17.63 2.60 -4.66
CA ILE A 199 19.02 2.93 -4.27
C ILE A 199 19.77 1.67 -3.84
N TRP A 200 19.16 0.85 -2.99
CA TRP A 200 19.75 -0.43 -2.56
C TRP A 200 20.04 -1.32 -3.76
N LEU A 201 19.09 -1.38 -4.70
CA LEU A 201 19.22 -2.20 -5.88
C LEU A 201 20.26 -1.65 -6.85
N ASP A 202 20.37 -0.33 -7.05
CA ASP A 202 21.47 0.28 -7.79
C ASP A 202 22.81 -0.14 -7.19
N GLN A 203 22.99 0.06 -5.88
CA GLN A 203 24.21 -0.33 -5.17
C GLN A 203 24.54 -1.83 -5.28
N ASN A 204 23.53 -2.70 -5.35
CA ASN A 204 23.70 -4.15 -5.31
C ASN A 204 23.64 -4.82 -6.69
N LEU A 205 23.11 -4.15 -7.73
CA LEU A 205 23.05 -4.61 -9.13
C LEU A 205 24.04 -3.87 -10.05
N ASN A 206 24.71 -2.81 -9.59
CA ASN A 206 25.84 -2.18 -10.28
C ASN A 206 27.00 -3.12 -10.67
N PRO A 207 27.23 -4.33 -10.11
CA PRO A 207 28.20 -5.26 -10.72
C PRO A 207 27.77 -5.85 -12.08
N PHE A 208 26.55 -5.57 -12.57
CA PHE A 208 26.03 -6.11 -13.84
C PHE A 208 25.85 -5.07 -14.96
N ASP A 209 26.18 -3.78 -14.74
CA ASP A 209 26.09 -2.69 -15.73
C ASP A 209 24.76 -2.67 -16.52
N ILE A 210 23.64 -3.02 -15.87
CA ILE A 210 22.34 -3.03 -16.54
C ILE A 210 21.81 -1.60 -16.55
N PRO A 211 21.56 -1.00 -17.73
CA PRO A 211 21.05 0.36 -17.79
C PRO A 211 19.67 0.45 -17.12
N ALA A 212 19.40 1.54 -16.41
CA ALA A 212 18.20 1.69 -15.55
C ALA A 212 16.87 1.37 -16.26
N TRP A 213 16.77 1.65 -17.57
CA TRP A 213 15.58 1.34 -18.37
C TRP A 213 15.32 -0.18 -18.51
N ALA A 214 16.38 -0.99 -18.61
CA ALA A 214 16.27 -2.44 -18.78
C ALA A 214 15.81 -3.10 -17.48
N PHE A 215 16.29 -2.60 -16.34
CA PHE A 215 15.80 -3.03 -15.03
C PHE A 215 14.30 -2.72 -14.86
N MET A 216 13.88 -1.50 -15.19
CA MET A 216 12.46 -1.11 -15.14
C MET A 216 11.60 -1.99 -16.07
N ALA A 217 12.11 -2.33 -17.26
CA ALA A 217 11.41 -3.22 -18.18
C ALA A 217 11.20 -4.63 -17.59
N ILE A 218 12.21 -5.19 -16.91
CA ILE A 218 12.10 -6.48 -16.24
C ILE A 218 11.06 -6.42 -15.12
N VAL A 219 11.13 -5.42 -14.23
CA VAL A 219 10.18 -5.27 -13.12
C VAL A 219 8.75 -5.09 -13.63
N VAL A 220 8.53 -4.24 -14.62
CA VAL A 220 7.21 -4.03 -15.23
C VAL A 220 6.70 -5.32 -15.88
N SER A 221 7.56 -6.09 -16.56
CA SER A 221 7.16 -7.38 -17.15
C SER A 221 6.73 -8.40 -16.09
N VAL A 222 7.44 -8.46 -14.96
CA VAL A 222 7.12 -9.37 -13.86
C VAL A 222 5.81 -8.98 -13.20
N ILE A 223 5.61 -7.68 -12.91
CA ILE A 223 4.35 -7.16 -12.34
C ILE A 223 3.19 -7.42 -13.31
N TYR A 224 3.39 -7.20 -14.60
CA TYR A 224 2.38 -7.46 -15.62
C TYR A 224 1.99 -8.95 -15.68
N LEU A 225 2.97 -9.86 -15.66
CA LEU A 225 2.72 -11.31 -15.66
C LEU A 225 1.99 -11.75 -14.38
N LEU A 226 2.39 -11.25 -13.22
CA LEU A 226 1.68 -11.51 -11.96
C LEU A 226 0.24 -10.97 -12.01
N GLY A 227 0.04 -9.79 -12.59
CA GLY A 227 -1.28 -9.20 -12.82
C GLY A 227 -2.15 -10.07 -13.73
N GLN A 228 -1.61 -10.60 -14.84
CA GLN A 228 -2.32 -11.49 -15.74
C GLN A 228 -2.75 -12.80 -15.06
N VAL A 229 -1.88 -13.37 -14.24
CA VAL A 229 -2.19 -14.58 -13.45
C VAL A 229 -3.30 -14.29 -12.45
N ALA A 230 -3.25 -13.15 -11.75
CA ALA A 230 -4.27 -12.74 -10.79
C ALA A 230 -5.64 -12.52 -11.46
N VAL A 231 -5.68 -11.83 -12.60
CA VAL A 231 -6.92 -11.61 -13.37
C VAL A 231 -7.47 -12.92 -13.93
N GLY A 232 -6.60 -13.81 -14.43
CA GLY A 232 -6.98 -15.15 -14.87
C GLY A 232 -7.61 -15.97 -13.72
N PHE A 233 -6.96 -15.98 -12.56
CA PHE A 233 -7.46 -16.66 -11.37
C PHE A 233 -8.79 -16.08 -10.90
N PHE A 234 -8.91 -14.77 -10.78
CA PHE A 234 -10.13 -14.12 -10.31
C PHE A 234 -11.29 -14.28 -11.30
N SER A 235 -11.04 -14.10 -12.60
CA SER A 235 -12.05 -14.31 -13.63
C SER A 235 -12.52 -15.77 -13.68
N SER A 236 -11.63 -16.75 -13.46
CA SER A 236 -12.01 -18.16 -13.38
C SER A 236 -12.92 -18.44 -12.17
N ARG A 237 -12.61 -17.86 -11.00
CA ARG A 237 -13.41 -17.98 -9.76
C ARG A 237 -14.78 -17.34 -9.89
N VAL A 238 -14.85 -16.12 -10.42
CA VAL A 238 -16.11 -15.41 -10.65
C VAL A 238 -16.97 -16.16 -11.66
N ARG A 239 -16.37 -16.63 -12.77
CA ARG A 239 -17.08 -17.38 -13.82
C ARG A 239 -17.58 -18.75 -13.32
N ALA A 240 -16.84 -19.40 -12.42
CA ALA A 240 -17.29 -20.63 -11.75
C ALA A 240 -18.50 -20.36 -10.84
N GLY A 241 -18.46 -19.31 -10.02
CA GLY A 241 -19.59 -18.91 -9.18
C GLY A 241 -20.83 -18.52 -9.98
N TYR A 242 -20.66 -17.77 -11.07
CA TYR A 242 -21.76 -17.40 -11.97
C TYR A 242 -22.39 -18.62 -12.64
N ARG A 243 -21.59 -19.58 -13.11
CA ARG A 243 -22.06 -20.82 -13.72
C ARG A 243 -22.90 -21.67 -12.75
N GLU A 244 -22.51 -21.74 -11.49
CA GLU A 244 -23.28 -22.48 -10.49
C GLU A 244 -24.64 -21.83 -10.21
N ASN A 245 -24.68 -20.50 -10.16
CA ASN A 245 -25.92 -19.74 -9.97
C ASN A 245 -26.88 -19.92 -11.16
N LEU A 246 -26.37 -19.92 -12.39
CA LEU A 246 -27.17 -20.22 -13.57
C LEU A 246 -27.73 -21.65 -13.52
N ARG A 247 -26.88 -22.65 -13.20
CA ARG A 247 -27.32 -24.05 -13.09
C ARG A 247 -28.43 -24.22 -12.05
N LYS A 248 -28.36 -23.53 -10.92
CA LYS A 248 -29.42 -23.54 -9.89
C LYS A 248 -30.73 -22.98 -10.44
N LYS A 249 -30.68 -21.84 -11.14
CA LYS A 249 -31.85 -21.20 -11.74
C LYS A 249 -32.51 -22.08 -12.82
N ASP A 250 -31.70 -22.75 -13.64
CA ASP A 250 -32.21 -23.68 -14.66
C ASP A 250 -32.83 -24.92 -14.02
N SER A 251 -32.26 -25.44 -12.91
CA SER A 251 -32.83 -26.58 -12.19
C SER A 251 -34.16 -26.26 -11.49
N GLU A 252 -34.34 -25.02 -11.03
CA GLU A 252 -35.58 -24.55 -10.42
C GLU A 252 -36.69 -24.33 -11.47
N ASN A 253 -36.31 -23.86 -12.67
CA ASN A 253 -37.23 -23.63 -13.79
C ASN A 253 -37.44 -24.85 -14.69
N ALA A 254 -36.77 -25.99 -14.43
CA ALA A 254 -36.90 -27.18 -15.25
C ALA A 254 -38.33 -27.73 -15.16
N PRO A 255 -38.99 -28.03 -16.30
CA PRO A 255 -40.30 -28.68 -16.28
C PRO A 255 -40.18 -30.02 -15.55
N ARG A 256 -41.13 -30.31 -14.66
CA ARG A 256 -41.14 -31.58 -13.93
C ARG A 256 -41.21 -32.74 -14.93
N PRO A 257 -40.50 -33.85 -14.70
CA PRO A 257 -40.63 -35.02 -15.56
C PRO A 257 -42.09 -35.48 -15.53
N ILE A 258 -42.72 -35.44 -16.70
CA ILE A 258 -44.10 -35.86 -16.88
C ILE A 258 -44.14 -37.37 -16.64
N GLY A 259 -44.93 -37.82 -15.67
CA GLY A 259 -45.07 -39.24 -15.37
C GLY A 259 -45.72 -39.98 -16.53
N PHE A 260 -45.38 -41.27 -16.71
CA PHE A 260 -45.91 -42.09 -17.81
C PHE A 260 -47.45 -42.09 -17.91
N ASN A 261 -48.14 -41.95 -16.77
CA ASN A 261 -49.61 -41.90 -16.73
C ASN A 261 -50.19 -40.57 -17.23
N GLU A 262 -49.46 -39.46 -17.09
CA GLU A 262 -49.89 -38.12 -17.51
C GLU A 262 -49.61 -37.87 -19.00
N TYR A 263 -48.76 -38.70 -19.62
CA TYR A 263 -48.61 -38.79 -21.08
C TYR A 263 -49.75 -39.60 -21.75
N ARG A 264 -50.44 -40.45 -20.98
CA ARG A 264 -51.46 -41.37 -21.51
C ARG A 264 -52.90 -40.84 -21.38
N SER A 265 -53.10 -39.67 -20.78
CA SER A 265 -54.42 -39.04 -20.64
C SER A 265 -55.09 -38.72 -21.97
N ASP A 266 -54.31 -38.65 -23.04
CA ASP A 266 -54.74 -38.18 -24.36
C ASP A 266 -55.26 -39.33 -25.23
N VAL A 267 -55.14 -40.58 -24.76
CA VAL A 267 -55.70 -41.76 -25.42
C VAL A 267 -57.12 -41.97 -24.88
N PRO A 268 -58.17 -41.85 -25.72
CA PRO A 268 -59.53 -42.13 -25.29
C PRO A 268 -59.59 -43.56 -24.76
N ALA A 269 -60.05 -43.75 -23.53
CA ALA A 269 -60.40 -45.08 -23.05
C ALA A 269 -61.53 -45.60 -23.95
N ASP A 270 -61.24 -46.64 -24.74
CA ASP A 270 -62.28 -47.37 -25.45
C ASP A 270 -63.28 -47.90 -24.40
N LYS A 271 -64.56 -47.63 -24.62
CA LYS A 271 -65.67 -48.07 -23.77
C LYS A 271 -65.90 -49.59 -23.83
N SER A 272 -65.04 -50.35 -24.51
CA SER A 272 -65.08 -51.81 -24.53
C SER A 272 -64.42 -52.48 -23.30
N ASP A 273 -63.53 -51.79 -22.57
CA ASP A 273 -62.84 -52.37 -21.41
C ASP A 273 -63.61 -52.22 -20.08
N ALA A 274 -64.67 -51.40 -20.05
CA ALA A 274 -65.53 -51.24 -18.88
C ALA A 274 -66.49 -52.44 -18.65
N ALA A 275 -66.56 -53.38 -19.59
CA ALA A 275 -67.45 -54.55 -19.51
C ALA A 275 -66.76 -55.84 -19.01
N GLN A 276 -65.45 -55.84 -18.74
CA GLN A 276 -64.73 -57.06 -18.30
C GLN A 276 -64.22 -57.00 -16.85
N ALA A 277 -64.64 -56.02 -16.04
CA ALA A 277 -64.30 -55.95 -14.62
C ALA A 277 -65.45 -56.46 -13.71
N ALA A 278 -66.08 -57.57 -14.08
CA ALA A 278 -66.84 -58.39 -13.13
C ALA A 278 -66.03 -59.66 -12.82
N THR A 279 -65.16 -59.60 -11.80
CA THR A 279 -64.72 -60.66 -10.84
C THR A 279 -64.39 -62.09 -11.33
N PRO A 280 -63.63 -62.94 -10.59
CA PRO A 280 -62.70 -62.71 -9.47
C PRO A 280 -61.38 -63.52 -9.65
N THR A 281 -60.57 -63.60 -8.58
CA THR A 281 -59.77 -64.79 -8.19
C THR A 281 -58.27 -64.80 -8.50
N THR A 282 -57.52 -64.52 -7.42
CA THR A 282 -56.23 -65.13 -6.97
C THR A 282 -55.01 -65.00 -7.89
N LEU A 283 -53.84 -64.58 -7.40
CA LEU A 283 -53.04 -65.33 -6.44
C LEU A 283 -51.97 -64.41 -5.80
N SER A 284 -51.73 -64.66 -4.51
CA SER A 284 -50.59 -64.27 -3.68
C SER A 284 -49.24 -64.25 -4.42
N THR A 285 -48.22 -63.47 -4.02
CA THR A 285 -47.37 -63.81 -2.87
C THR A 285 -46.45 -62.64 -2.46
N SER A 286 -46.25 -62.56 -1.15
CA SER A 286 -45.40 -61.74 -0.29
C SER A 286 -43.95 -61.46 -0.73
N THR A 287 -43.41 -60.32 -0.27
CA THR A 287 -42.30 -60.21 0.74
C THR A 287 -42.04 -58.72 0.99
N SER A 288 -42.41 -58.13 2.15
CA SER A 288 -41.63 -58.03 3.39
C SER A 288 -40.20 -57.50 3.23
N THR A 289 -39.97 -56.24 3.61
CA THR A 289 -38.97 -55.79 4.62
C THR A 289 -38.93 -54.25 4.64
N LYS A 290 -39.53 -53.61 5.66
CA LYS A 290 -38.94 -53.22 6.96
C LYS A 290 -38.31 -51.80 6.91
N SER A 291 -39.05 -50.84 7.48
CA SER A 291 -38.56 -49.55 8.01
C SER A 291 -37.60 -49.79 9.20
N PRO A 292 -36.72 -48.86 9.61
CA PRO A 292 -37.16 -47.68 10.41
C PRO A 292 -36.37 -46.39 10.09
N LYS A 293 -36.98 -45.20 10.08
CA LYS A 293 -37.17 -44.28 11.24
C LYS A 293 -35.97 -44.15 12.19
N HIS A 294 -35.39 -42.94 12.25
CA HIS A 294 -35.12 -42.21 13.49
C HIS A 294 -34.90 -40.73 13.11
N SER A 295 -35.86 -39.86 13.43
CA SER A 295 -35.86 -38.93 14.59
C SER A 295 -35.04 -37.67 14.33
N GLY A 296 -35.54 -36.45 14.55
CA GLY A 296 -36.78 -36.04 15.15
C GLY A 296 -36.78 -34.53 15.36
N SER A 297 -38.00 -34.00 15.49
CA SER A 297 -38.39 -32.78 16.19
C SER A 297 -37.80 -31.45 15.71
N ALA A 298 -38.55 -30.58 15.02
CA ALA A 298 -39.74 -29.86 15.47
C ALA A 298 -39.51 -29.05 16.76
N SER A 299 -39.54 -27.73 16.65
CA SER A 299 -40.68 -26.90 17.09
C SER A 299 -40.21 -25.43 17.16
N LYS A 300 -40.60 -24.58 16.21
CA LYS A 300 -41.79 -23.69 16.29
C LYS A 300 -41.81 -22.77 17.53
N ARG A 301 -41.79 -21.46 17.21
CA ARG A 301 -42.87 -20.49 17.47
C ARG A 301 -42.57 -19.35 18.48
N THR A 302 -42.47 -18.16 17.89
CA THR A 302 -43.10 -16.86 18.26
C THR A 302 -42.60 -15.97 19.41
N LYS A 303 -42.61 -14.68 19.02
CA LYS A 303 -43.14 -13.48 19.71
C LYS A 303 -42.22 -12.71 20.67
N ALA A 304 -41.76 -11.58 20.12
CA ALA A 304 -42.20 -10.22 20.47
C ALA A 304 -41.74 -9.56 21.78
N LYS A 305 -41.16 -8.37 21.56
CA LYS A 305 -41.45 -7.05 22.18
C LYS A 305 -40.60 -6.58 23.37
N LYS A 306 -40.30 -5.27 23.28
CA LYS A 306 -40.00 -4.23 24.29
C LYS A 306 -38.53 -3.83 24.54
N THR A 307 -38.18 -2.66 23.98
CA THR A 307 -37.84 -1.40 24.67
C THR A 307 -37.29 -1.46 26.10
N SER A 308 -36.12 -0.83 26.36
CA SER A 308 -35.97 0.31 27.28
C SER A 308 -34.49 0.71 27.47
N LYS A 309 -34.27 2.04 27.52
CA LYS A 309 -33.18 2.82 28.14
C LYS A 309 -32.21 2.06 29.07
N ASN A 310 -30.92 2.34 28.93
CA ASN A 310 -30.22 3.38 29.70
C ASN A 310 -28.99 3.88 28.91
#